data_AF-A0A9N7AH72-F1
#
_entry.id   AF-A0A9N7AH72-F1
#
_cell.length_a   1.000
_cell.length_b   1.000
_cell.length_c   1.000
_cell.angle_alpha   90.00
_cell.angle_beta   90.00
_cell.angle_gamma   90.00
#
_symmetry.space_group_name_H-M   'P 1'
#
loop_
_entity.id
_entity.type
_entity.pdbx_description
1 polymer ?
#
loop_
_entity_poly.entity_id
_entity_poly.type
_entity_poly.pdbx_seq_one_letter_code
_entity_poly.pdbx_strand_id
1 'polypeptide(L)'
;MGLVGDLKDDVVGLVRDPTDEQKILVIAFIAMAAADRYMYFNDIPFVVRTTAAVGVGFIVMFVVSYLLTGQFVPPDGNVDDDEEQAEYVDELDP
;
A
#
# COMPACT_ATOMS: atom_id res chain seq x y z
N MET A 1 -1.28 12.22 -24.00
CA MET A 1 -2.76 12.18 -24.03
C MET A 1 -3.22 10.92 -24.75
N GLY A 2 -3.05 9.79 -24.10
CA GLY A 2 -3.45 8.49 -24.58
C GLY A 2 -3.09 7.48 -23.51
N LEU A 3 -4.03 6.60 -23.16
CA LEU A 3 -3.97 5.71 -21.99
C LEU A 3 -2.63 4.98 -21.82
N VAL A 4 -1.95 4.64 -22.92
CA VAL A 4 -0.63 3.96 -22.91
C VAL A 4 0.52 4.90 -22.53
N GLY A 5 0.44 6.17 -22.92
CA GLY A 5 1.41 7.20 -22.52
C GLY A 5 1.27 7.52 -21.04
N ASP A 6 0.03 7.66 -20.57
CA ASP A 6 -0.26 7.97 -19.16
C ASP A 6 0.18 6.79 -18.26
N LEU A 7 -0.08 5.53 -18.65
CA LEU A 7 0.43 4.34 -17.94
C LEU A 7 1.96 4.26 -17.90
N LYS A 8 2.61 4.66 -18.99
CA LYS A 8 4.08 4.68 -19.05
C LYS A 8 4.62 5.76 -18.11
N ASP A 9 4.01 6.93 -18.10
CA ASP A 9 4.43 8.04 -17.24
C ASP A 9 4.20 7.70 -15.76
N ASP A 10 3.11 7.01 -15.42
CA ASP A 10 2.86 6.47 -14.07
C ASP A 10 3.93 5.46 -13.64
N VAL A 11 4.29 4.52 -14.51
CA VAL A 11 5.34 3.52 -14.22
C VAL A 11 6.71 4.20 -14.10
N VAL A 12 7.00 5.20 -14.94
CA VAL A 12 8.23 5.99 -14.86
C VAL A 12 8.27 6.79 -13.56
N GLY A 13 7.14 7.37 -13.13
CA GLY A 13 6.97 8.05 -11.85
C GLY A 13 7.24 7.10 -10.69
N LEU A 14 6.58 5.94 -10.66
CA LEU A 14 6.78 4.91 -9.64
C LEU A 14 8.25 4.48 -9.49
N VAL A 15 9.03 4.46 -10.57
CA VAL A 15 10.45 4.06 -10.55
C VAL A 15 11.38 5.20 -10.16
N ARG A 16 11.08 6.44 -10.56
CA ARG A 16 12.00 7.58 -10.39
C ARG A 16 11.72 8.41 -9.15
N ASP A 17 10.46 8.59 -8.79
CA ASP A 17 10.03 9.38 -7.65
C ASP A 17 8.66 8.91 -7.14
N PRO A 18 8.60 7.72 -6.49
CA PRO A 18 7.34 7.17 -6.01
C PRO A 18 6.79 7.98 -4.84
N THR A 19 5.46 8.11 -4.76
CA THR A 19 4.77 8.66 -3.59
C THR A 19 4.92 7.74 -2.38
N ASP A 20 4.71 8.24 -1.17
CA ASP A 20 4.81 7.43 0.04
C ASP A 20 3.75 6.31 0.09
N GLU A 21 2.54 6.60 -0.37
CA GLU A 21 1.49 5.58 -0.57
C GLU A 21 1.96 4.48 -1.53
N GLN A 22 2.49 4.84 -2.70
CA GLN A 22 3.00 3.88 -3.67
C GLN A 22 4.15 3.04 -3.12
N LYS A 23 5.07 3.64 -2.34
CA LYS A 23 6.14 2.90 -1.64
C LYS A 23 5.55 1.87 -0.68
N ILE A 24 4.58 2.27 0.14
CA ILE A 24 3.93 1.38 1.11
C ILE A 24 3.25 0.22 0.38
N LEU A 25 2.49 0.49 -0.68
CA LEU A 25 1.78 -0.52 -1.47
C LEU A 25 2.74 -1.49 -2.17
N VAL A 26 3.85 -0.99 -2.75
CA VAL A 26 4.87 -1.84 -3.38
C VAL A 26 5.53 -2.75 -2.34
N ILE A 27 5.87 -2.23 -1.16
CA ILE A 27 6.48 -3.02 -0.09
C ILE A 27 5.50 -4.08 0.43
N ALA A 28 4.24 -3.71 0.65
CA ALA A 28 3.18 -4.63 1.06
C ALA A 28 2.99 -5.75 0.04
N PHE A 29 2.94 -5.42 -1.26
CA PHE A 29 2.84 -6.40 -2.33
C PHE A 29 4.03 -7.37 -2.37
N ILE A 30 5.26 -6.85 -2.25
CA ILE A 30 6.47 -7.69 -2.20
C ILE A 30 6.42 -8.62 -0.98
N ALA A 31 5.98 -8.12 0.17
CA ALA A 31 5.84 -8.94 1.37
C ALA A 31 4.78 -10.04 1.21
N MET A 32 3.65 -9.76 0.58
CA MET A 32 2.64 -10.77 0.24
C MET A 32 3.23 -11.87 -0.65
N ALA A 33 3.94 -11.48 -1.72
CA ALA A 33 4.55 -12.43 -2.65
C ALA A 33 5.61 -13.31 -1.96
N ALA A 34 6.43 -12.71 -1.08
CA ALA A 34 7.39 -13.44 -0.27
C ALA A 34 6.71 -14.41 0.71
N ALA A 35 5.63 -13.99 1.36
CA ALA A 35 4.86 -14.83 2.28
C ALA A 35 4.20 -16.01 1.56
N ASP A 36 3.55 -15.78 0.42
CA ASP A 36 2.99 -16.84 -0.42
C ASP A 36 4.09 -17.84 -0.81
N ARG A 37 5.24 -17.35 -1.27
CA ARG A 37 6.34 -18.23 -1.70
C ARG A 37 6.94 -19.03 -0.54
N TYR A 38 7.10 -18.42 0.63
CA TYR A 38 7.56 -19.09 1.83
C TYR A 38 6.61 -20.23 2.23
N MET A 39 5.31 -19.95 2.30
CA MET A 39 4.29 -20.94 2.66
C MET A 39 4.14 -22.04 1.62
N TYR A 40 4.35 -21.73 0.33
CA TYR A 40 4.41 -22.73 -0.74
C TYR A 40 5.52 -23.75 -0.48
N PHE A 41 6.70 -23.32 -0.04
CA PHE A 41 7.80 -24.22 0.30
C PHE A 41 7.59 -25.03 1.59
N ASN A 42 6.56 -24.70 2.37
CA ASN A 42 6.17 -25.41 3.58
C ASN A 42 4.89 -26.25 3.37
N ASP A 43 4.53 -26.56 2.12
CA ASP A 43 3.38 -27.39 1.75
C ASP A 43 2.02 -26.92 2.32
N ILE A 44 1.88 -25.62 2.58
CA ILE A 44 0.62 -25.05 3.09
C ILE A 44 -0.45 -25.06 1.99
N PRO A 45 -1.69 -25.50 2.28
CA PRO A 45 -2.78 -25.50 1.31
C PRO A 45 -3.06 -24.12 0.71
N PHE A 46 -3.40 -24.09 -0.58
CA PHE A 46 -3.58 -22.85 -1.35
C PHE A 46 -4.48 -21.82 -0.66
N VAL A 47 -5.66 -22.22 -0.17
CA VAL A 47 -6.61 -21.29 0.46
C VAL A 47 -6.03 -20.65 1.72
N VAL A 48 -5.39 -21.44 2.58
CA VAL A 48 -4.78 -20.93 3.82
C VAL A 48 -3.61 -20.01 3.48
N ARG A 49 -2.81 -20.41 2.49
CA ARG A 49 -1.66 -19.66 2.03
C ARG A 49 -2.04 -18.28 1.48
N THR A 50 -3.02 -18.22 0.58
CA THR A 50 -3.42 -16.95 -0.04
C THR A 50 -4.06 -16.01 0.97
N THR A 51 -4.92 -16.50 1.85
CA THR A 51 -5.50 -15.70 2.93
C THR A 51 -4.43 -15.17 3.88
N ALA A 52 -3.48 -16.02 4.29
CA ALA A 52 -2.39 -15.60 5.17
C ALA A 52 -1.44 -14.61 4.47
N ALA A 53 -1.15 -14.78 3.19
CA ALA A 53 -0.34 -13.84 2.41
C ALA A 53 -1.01 -12.45 2.35
N VAL A 54 -2.31 -12.37 2.06
CA VAL A 54 -3.07 -11.12 2.10
C VAL A 54 -3.02 -10.49 3.49
N GLY A 55 -3.17 -11.28 4.55
CA GLY A 55 -3.02 -10.81 5.93
C GLY A 55 -1.63 -10.23 6.23
N VAL A 56 -0.56 -10.86 5.72
CA VAL A 56 0.80 -10.32 5.84
C VAL A 56 0.94 -8.99 5.11
N GLY A 57 0.39 -8.88 3.89
CA GLY A 57 0.37 -7.61 3.15
C GLY A 57 -0.30 -6.50 3.94
N PHE A 58 -1.45 -6.80 4.54
CA PHE A 58 -2.17 -5.85 5.39
C PHE A 58 -1.32 -5.41 6.58
N ILE A 59 -0.76 -6.33 7.37
CA ILE A 59 0.08 -6.00 8.54
C ILE A 59 1.29 -5.16 8.13
N VAL A 60 1.98 -5.54 7.05
CA VAL A 60 3.17 -4.83 6.56
C VAL A 60 2.83 -3.42 6.14
N MET A 61 1.65 -3.19 5.55
CA MET A 61 1.18 -1.85 5.19
C MET A 61 1.17 -0.91 6.42
N PHE A 62 0.62 -1.33 7.56
CA PHE A 62 0.58 -0.51 8.78
C PHE A 62 1.97 -0.25 9.35
N VAL A 63 2.83 -1.27 9.37
CA VAL A 63 4.19 -1.16 9.89
C VAL A 63 5.01 -0.21 9.04
N VAL A 64 4.95 -0.36 7.71
CA VAL A 64 5.72 0.46 6.78
C VAL A 64 5.20 1.89 6.74
N SER A 65 3.87 2.08 6.77
CA SER A 65 3.27 3.40 6.94
C SER A 65 3.80 4.09 8.18
N TYR A 66 3.76 3.41 9.34
CA TYR A 66 4.23 3.99 10.58
C TYR A 66 5.72 4.38 10.53
N LEU A 67 6.55 3.56 9.87
CA LEU A 67 7.98 3.85 9.73
C LEU A 67 8.30 5.00 8.77
N LEU A 68 7.47 5.21 7.74
CA LEU A 68 7.69 6.26 6.74
C LEU A 68 7.05 7.59 7.13
N THR A 69 5.84 7.57 7.69
CA THR A 69 5.01 8.77 7.92
C THR A 69 4.75 9.07 9.39
N GLY A 70 5.07 8.13 10.29
CA GLY A 70 4.69 8.21 11.70
C GLY A 70 3.21 7.88 11.98
N GLN A 71 2.43 7.56 10.95
CA GLN A 71 1.01 7.19 11.05
C GLN A 71 0.80 5.73 10.65
N PHE A 72 -0.07 5.03 11.37
CA PHE A 72 -0.37 3.62 11.08
C PHE A 72 -1.20 3.43 9.81
N VAL A 73 -1.91 4.46 9.36
CA VAL A 73 -2.71 4.43 8.14
C VAL A 73 -1.89 5.07 7.03
N PRO A 74 -1.79 4.43 5.84
CA PRO A 74 -1.14 5.05 4.70
C PRO A 74 -1.76 6.43 4.42
N PRO A 75 -0.94 7.44 4.10
CA PRO A 75 -1.46 8.73 3.68
C PRO A 75 -2.26 8.56 2.38
N ASP A 76 -3.40 9.25 2.28
CA ASP A 76 -4.10 9.40 1.00
C ASP A 76 -3.18 10.19 0.04
N GLY A 77 -3.10 9.73 -1.21
CA GLY A 77 -2.12 10.19 -2.19
C GLY A 77 -2.04 11.71 -2.38
N ASN A 78 -0.83 12.14 -2.76
CA ASN A 78 -0.30 13.50 -2.98
C ASN A 78 0.24 14.22 -1.74
N VAL A 79 1.55 14.07 -1.53
CA VAL A 79 2.35 14.89 -0.59
C VAL A 79 2.57 16.34 -1.07
N ASP A 80 1.95 16.72 -2.20
CA ASP A 80 1.88 18.09 -2.74
C ASP A 80 0.47 18.70 -2.65
N ASP A 81 -0.55 17.96 -2.19
CA ASP A 81 -1.85 18.54 -1.84
C ASP A 81 -1.85 18.83 -0.33
N ASP A 82 -1.20 19.94 0.05
CA ASP A 82 -1.46 20.68 1.30
C ASP A 82 -2.90 21.28 1.30
N GLU A 83 -3.88 20.59 0.72
CA GLU A 83 -5.30 20.94 0.79
C GLU A 83 -6.00 19.98 1.75
N GLU A 84 -6.04 20.45 3.01
CA GLU A 84 -7.05 20.13 4.01
C GLU A 84 -7.27 18.63 4.25
N GLN A 85 -6.61 18.14 5.31
CA GLN A 85 -7.18 17.07 6.12
C GLN A 85 -8.65 17.44 6.37
N ALA A 86 -9.57 16.80 5.65
CA ALA A 86 -10.99 16.91 5.92
C ALA A 86 -11.18 16.32 7.32
N GLU A 87 -11.15 17.21 8.32
CA GLU A 87 -11.60 16.92 9.66
C GLU A 87 -12.96 16.27 9.50
N TYR A 88 -13.06 14.99 9.86
CA TYR A 88 -14.34 14.30 9.91
C TYR A 88 -15.22 15.07 10.89
N VAL A 89 -16.07 15.96 10.38
CA VAL A 89 -17.12 16.60 11.16
C VAL A 89 -18.06 15.47 11.55
N ASP A 90 -18.01 15.07 12.82
CA ASP A 90 -18.91 14.07 13.37
C ASP A 90 -20.34 14.62 13.29
N GLU A 91 -21.13 14.15 12.31
CA GLU A 91 -22.54 14.54 12.12
C GLU A 91 -23.45 14.07 13.28
N LEU A 92 -22.89 13.46 14.33
CA LEU A 92 -23.59 12.95 15.52
C LEU A 92 -23.39 13.78 16.79
N ASP A 93 -22.67 14.91 16.74
CA ASP A 93 -22.62 15.85 17.87
C ASP A 93 -23.78 16.89 17.72
N PRO A 94 -24.81 16.86 18.60
CA PRO A 94 -26.00 17.70 18.48
C PRO A 94 -25.81 19.18 18.85
#